data_AF-A0A958RRF6-F1
#
_entry.id   AF-A0A958RRF6-F1
#
_cell.length_a   1.000
_cell.length_b   1.000
_cell.length_c   1.000
_cell.angle_alpha   90.00
_cell.angle_beta   90.00
_cell.angle_gamma   90.00
#
_symmetry.space_group_name_H-M   'P 1'
#
loop_
_entity.id
_entity.type
_entity.pdbx_description
1 polymer ?
#
loop_
_entity_poly.entity_id
_entity_poly.type
_entity_poly.pdbx_seq_one_letter_code
_entity_poly.pdbx_strand_id
1 'polypeptide(L)'
;MAKSLRHSKKDIPKIARALCDEMLRDLEHAKRPTLQAIKCSLDNAIYDPKIGYLAPGKKKVTTELNVSSVQKLARTVFLLDIMLNNVELGTVNSTREFYYMAKGLVKSDNHLKPIDFDDQNESDAIIYYICDMLEVYREELNCFATDRGGQTYSQNLVVTETLPDGKKAVIDLSKLGTTPFQPKNQPQVFSLKPKKGKIDFCLVIESVSTANTFVHNGFTKRNNCILLGAQGVPSNGVRGWCKTIQDQLDCPIFFYGDLDAYTLQNIFRTLKAGSAASLIRNSDFSAPDVKFLGVLPEDIKKYDLHCYDVKEKDAAEARSLKKARDVLSNDPFFKDKKNKALADILRWLVKEKKRCEQQAIFSVNPKDPTMPEKIILDKIKNKSYV
;
A
#
# COMPACT_ATOMS: atom_id res chain seq x y z
N MET A 1 4.61 28.00 -0.10
CA MET A 1 5.22 26.76 -0.62
C MET A 1 4.62 25.59 0.12
N ALA A 2 3.83 24.75 -0.56
CA ALA A 2 3.34 23.51 0.03
C ALA A 2 4.54 22.65 0.46
N LYS A 3 4.48 22.04 1.65
CA LYS A 3 5.48 21.04 2.04
C LYS A 3 5.49 19.96 0.96
N SER A 4 6.67 19.68 0.40
CA SER A 4 6.86 18.58 -0.55
C SER A 4 6.29 17.29 0.04
N LEU A 5 5.57 16.51 -0.78
CA LEU A 5 4.94 15.22 -0.41
C LEU A 5 5.97 14.23 0.19
N ARG A 6 7.26 14.43 -0.11
CA ARG A 6 8.41 13.76 0.52
C ARG A 6 9.63 14.68 0.48
N HIS A 7 10.73 14.30 1.13
CA HIS A 7 11.98 15.09 1.10
C HIS A 7 12.65 15.25 -0.29
N SER A 8 12.07 14.69 -1.36
CA SER A 8 12.56 14.83 -2.74
C SER A 8 12.42 16.29 -3.21
N LYS A 9 13.51 16.81 -3.79
CA LYS A 9 13.62 18.15 -4.42
C LYS A 9 13.69 18.07 -5.94
N LYS A 10 13.19 16.98 -6.54
CA LYS A 10 13.25 16.78 -7.99
C LYS A 10 12.40 17.84 -8.69
N ASP A 11 13.02 18.58 -9.60
CA ASP A 11 12.34 19.46 -10.54
C ASP A 11 11.83 18.59 -11.70
N ILE A 12 10.61 18.09 -11.56
CA ILE A 12 10.00 17.14 -12.48
C ILE A 12 9.93 17.70 -13.91
N PRO A 13 9.43 18.93 -14.15
CA PRO A 13 9.43 19.52 -15.49
C PRO A 13 10.83 19.60 -16.11
N LYS A 14 11.85 19.99 -15.32
CA LYS A 14 13.23 20.08 -15.84
C LYS A 14 13.80 18.72 -16.21
N ILE A 15 13.58 17.68 -15.39
CA ILE A 15 14.04 16.31 -15.68
C ILE A 15 13.33 15.77 -16.92
N ALA A 16 12.01 15.94 -17.02
CA ALA A 16 11.23 15.49 -18.16
C ALA A 16 11.67 16.19 -19.45
N ARG A 17 11.90 17.51 -19.42
CA ARG A 17 12.44 18.26 -20.56
C ARG A 17 13.80 17.74 -21.00
N ALA A 18 14.74 17.55 -20.06
CA ALA A 18 16.07 17.04 -20.39
C ALA A 18 16.02 15.66 -21.05
N LEU A 19 15.10 14.79 -20.62
CA LEU A 19 14.86 13.48 -21.21
C LEU A 19 14.31 13.59 -22.64
N CYS A 20 13.34 14.46 -22.89
CA CYS A 20 12.83 14.71 -24.23
C CYS A 20 13.90 15.33 -25.15
N ASP A 21 14.72 16.26 -24.65
CA ASP A 21 15.81 16.88 -25.41
C ASP A 21 16.91 15.87 -25.77
N GLU A 22 17.15 14.87 -24.92
CA GLU A 22 18.06 13.76 -25.24
C GLU A 22 17.47 12.85 -26.32
N MET A 23 16.18 12.51 -26.22
CA MET A 23 15.49 11.74 -27.25
C MET A 23 15.53 12.45 -28.61
N LEU A 24 15.28 13.76 -28.64
CA LEU A 24 15.31 14.55 -29.86
C LEU A 24 16.71 14.58 -30.48
N ARG A 25 17.75 14.80 -29.67
CA ARG A 25 19.15 14.76 -30.12
C ARG A 25 19.53 13.40 -30.71
N ASP A 26 19.12 12.31 -30.06
CA ASP A 26 19.35 10.97 -30.60
C ASP A 26 18.70 10.82 -31.99
N LEU A 27 17.46 11.26 -32.17
CA LEU A 27 16.76 11.22 -33.46
C LEU A 27 17.44 12.06 -34.54
N GLU A 28 17.86 13.29 -34.22
CA GLU A 28 18.57 14.19 -35.15
C GLU A 28 19.90 13.60 -35.63
N HIS A 29 20.56 12.82 -34.77
CA HIS A 29 21.78 12.09 -35.11
C HIS A 29 21.54 10.70 -35.70
N ALA A 30 20.30 10.38 -36.11
CA ALA A 30 19.90 9.07 -36.63
C ALA A 30 20.21 7.89 -35.67
N LYS A 31 20.32 8.19 -34.37
CA LYS A 31 20.47 7.22 -33.29
C LYS A 31 19.11 6.90 -32.70
N ARG A 32 18.87 5.63 -32.34
CA ARG A 32 17.63 5.21 -31.71
C ARG A 32 17.59 5.70 -30.26
N PRO A 33 16.59 6.51 -29.85
CA PRO A 33 16.44 6.90 -28.47
C PRO A 33 16.18 5.69 -27.56
N THR A 34 16.69 5.78 -26.34
CA THR A 34 16.47 4.76 -25.30
C THR A 34 15.97 5.40 -24.02
N LEU A 35 14.91 4.83 -23.44
CA LEU A 35 14.41 5.21 -22.12
C LEU A 35 14.68 4.11 -21.11
N GLN A 36 15.10 4.50 -19.90
CA GLN A 36 15.40 3.57 -18.82
C GLN A 36 14.53 3.85 -17.59
N ALA A 37 13.87 2.82 -17.09
CA ALA A 37 13.07 2.88 -15.86
C ALA A 37 13.56 1.87 -14.83
N ILE A 38 13.43 2.18 -13.54
CA ILE A 38 13.72 1.19 -12.49
C ILE A 38 12.78 -0.01 -12.66
N LYS A 39 13.32 -1.23 -12.62
CA LYS A 39 12.48 -2.42 -12.74
C LYS A 39 11.78 -2.68 -11.40
N CYS A 40 10.50 -2.33 -11.31
CA CYS A 40 9.64 -2.63 -10.16
C CYS A 40 9.05 -4.06 -10.25
N SER A 41 9.87 -5.06 -9.93
CA SER A 41 9.48 -6.48 -9.90
C SER A 41 10.22 -7.26 -8.81
N LEU A 42 9.73 -8.45 -8.47
CA LEU A 42 10.30 -9.27 -7.39
C LEU A 42 11.77 -9.64 -7.64
N ASP A 43 12.17 -9.87 -8.88
CA ASP A 43 13.56 -10.21 -9.23
C ASP A 43 14.54 -9.03 -9.12
N ASN A 44 14.04 -7.81 -8.88
CA ASN A 44 14.82 -6.62 -8.55
C ASN A 44 14.54 -6.11 -7.13
N ALA A 45 13.72 -6.82 -6.36
CA ALA A 45 13.41 -6.47 -4.99
C ALA A 45 14.53 -6.93 -4.06
N ILE A 46 15.08 -6.02 -3.28
CA ILE A 46 16.06 -6.33 -2.23
C ILE A 46 15.41 -6.06 -0.89
N TYR A 47 15.30 -7.08 -0.04
CA TYR A 47 14.87 -6.88 1.34
C TYR A 47 16.08 -6.56 2.21
N ASP A 48 16.04 -5.41 2.89
CA ASP A 48 17.04 -5.07 3.90
C ASP A 48 16.41 -5.18 5.31
N PRO A 49 16.85 -6.12 6.16
CA PRO A 49 16.30 -6.30 7.50
C PRO A 49 16.59 -5.15 8.46
N LYS A 50 17.48 -4.20 8.13
CA LYS A 50 17.76 -3.01 8.95
C LYS A 50 16.67 -1.95 8.78
N ILE A 51 16.27 -1.69 7.54
CA ILE A 51 15.18 -0.74 7.23
C ILE A 51 13.80 -1.41 7.23
N GLY A 52 13.75 -2.73 7.02
CA GLY A 52 12.57 -3.57 7.18
C GLY A 52 11.61 -3.62 6.00
N TYR A 53 11.97 -3.11 4.82
CA TYR A 53 11.15 -3.13 3.61
C TYR A 53 11.93 -3.44 2.33
N LEU A 54 11.22 -3.68 1.22
CA LEU A 54 11.83 -3.89 -0.08
C LEU A 54 12.31 -2.58 -0.72
N ALA A 55 13.59 -2.53 -1.07
CA ALA A 55 14.20 -1.48 -1.87
C ALA A 55 14.45 -1.94 -3.32
N PRO A 56 14.50 -1.02 -4.29
CA PRO A 56 14.88 -1.36 -5.66
C PRO A 56 16.36 -1.72 -5.75
N GLY A 57 16.66 -2.80 -6.48
CA GLY A 57 18.01 -3.13 -6.92
C GLY A 57 18.43 -2.31 -8.15
N LYS A 58 19.57 -2.71 -8.74
CA LYS A 58 20.19 -1.98 -9.86
C LYS A 58 19.55 -2.27 -11.24
N LYS A 59 18.63 -3.24 -11.36
CA LYS A 59 18.06 -3.60 -12.66
C LYS A 59 17.15 -2.49 -13.18
N LYS A 60 17.38 -2.10 -14.43
CA LYS A 60 16.53 -1.17 -15.18
C LYS A 60 15.89 -1.88 -16.37
N VAL A 61 14.69 -1.45 -16.74
CA VAL A 61 14.05 -1.79 -18.01
C VAL A 61 14.45 -0.75 -19.03
N THR A 62 15.09 -1.17 -20.11
CA THR A 62 15.46 -0.29 -21.23
C THR A 62 14.46 -0.48 -22.36
N THR A 63 13.82 0.60 -22.80
CA THR A 63 12.96 0.64 -23.98
C THR A 63 13.67 1.45 -25.07
N GLU A 64 14.24 0.77 -26.06
CA GLU A 64 14.82 1.39 -27.26
C GLU A 64 13.74 1.60 -28.32
N LEU A 65 13.82 2.67 -29.12
CA LEU A 65 12.94 2.91 -30.27
C LEU A 65 13.11 1.87 -31.38
N ASN A 66 12.10 1.03 -31.56
CA ASN A 66 11.98 0.07 -32.66
C ASN A 66 10.50 -0.20 -32.99
N VAL A 67 10.23 -1.08 -33.95
CA VAL A 67 8.87 -1.36 -34.43
C VAL A 67 7.92 -1.83 -33.33
N SER A 68 8.39 -2.60 -32.34
CA SER A 68 7.52 -3.12 -31.27
C SER A 68 7.36 -2.15 -30.10
N SER A 69 8.25 -1.18 -29.93
CA SER A 69 8.25 -0.23 -28.80
C SER A 69 7.81 1.19 -29.17
N VAL A 70 7.73 1.51 -30.46
CA VAL A 70 7.41 2.87 -30.96
C VAL A 70 6.13 3.42 -30.35
N GLN A 71 5.08 2.59 -30.27
CA GLN A 71 3.80 3.00 -29.69
C GLN A 71 3.95 3.28 -28.18
N LYS A 72 4.70 2.44 -27.45
CA LYS A 72 4.95 2.63 -26.02
C LYS A 72 5.71 3.92 -25.75
N LEU A 73 6.77 4.19 -26.51
CA LEU A 73 7.58 5.41 -26.35
C LEU A 73 6.79 6.66 -26.72
N ALA A 74 6.03 6.63 -27.82
CA ALA A 74 5.19 7.74 -28.22
C ALA A 74 4.08 8.01 -27.18
N ARG A 75 3.40 6.97 -26.69
CA ARG A 75 2.44 7.08 -25.58
C ARG A 75 3.07 7.60 -24.29
N THR A 76 4.34 7.26 -24.01
CA THR A 76 5.09 7.77 -22.84
C THR A 76 5.29 9.27 -22.95
N VAL A 77 5.77 9.78 -24.08
CA VAL A 77 5.95 11.23 -24.29
C VAL A 77 4.60 11.95 -24.25
N PHE A 78 3.58 11.39 -24.90
CA PHE A 78 2.23 11.95 -24.95
C PHE A 78 1.58 12.06 -23.55
N LEU A 79 1.59 10.99 -22.76
CA LEU A 79 1.05 11.05 -21.40
C LEU A 79 1.92 11.90 -20.46
N LEU A 80 3.24 11.90 -20.64
CA LEU A 80 4.13 12.76 -19.86
C LEU A 80 3.78 14.24 -20.07
N ASP A 81 3.54 14.67 -21.31
CA ASP A 81 3.10 16.04 -21.60
C ASP A 81 1.77 16.39 -20.91
N ILE A 82 0.77 15.52 -21.00
CA ILE A 82 -0.52 15.70 -20.31
C ILE A 82 -0.32 15.82 -18.78
N MET A 83 0.54 14.99 -18.19
CA MET A 83 0.82 15.00 -16.76
C MET A 83 1.62 16.24 -16.34
N LEU A 84 2.55 16.73 -17.16
CA LEU A 84 3.28 17.98 -16.90
C LEU A 84 2.36 19.18 -16.96
N ASN A 85 1.49 19.28 -17.97
CA ASN A 85 0.46 20.31 -18.05
C ASN A 85 -0.43 20.30 -16.80
N ASN A 86 -0.80 19.11 -16.31
CA ASN A 86 -1.58 18.96 -15.07
C ASN A 86 -0.84 19.51 -13.84
N VAL A 87 0.48 19.34 -13.76
CA VAL A 87 1.32 19.92 -12.71
C VAL A 87 1.41 21.43 -12.84
N GLU A 88 1.62 21.95 -14.05
CA GLU A 88 1.74 23.39 -14.32
C GLU A 88 0.46 24.16 -13.99
N LEU A 89 -0.69 23.60 -14.34
CA LEU A 89 -2.01 24.19 -14.05
C LEU A 89 -2.44 24.03 -12.58
N GLY A 90 -1.73 23.23 -11.79
CA GLY A 90 -2.11 22.88 -10.43
C GLY A 90 -3.42 22.07 -10.34
N THR A 91 -3.83 21.45 -11.45
CA THR A 91 -5.01 20.58 -11.51
C THR A 91 -4.70 19.19 -10.97
N VAL A 92 -5.72 18.50 -10.49
CA VAL A 92 -5.61 17.17 -9.87
C VAL A 92 -6.54 16.22 -10.60
N ASN A 93 -5.99 15.08 -11.03
CA ASN A 93 -6.76 14.08 -11.78
C ASN A 93 -6.47 12.65 -11.35
N SER A 94 -7.44 11.77 -11.53
CA SER A 94 -7.29 10.34 -11.36
C SER A 94 -6.72 9.67 -12.61
N THR A 95 -6.22 8.43 -12.50
CA THR A 95 -5.71 7.70 -13.67
C THR A 95 -6.79 7.48 -14.74
N ARG A 96 -8.05 7.32 -14.32
CA ARG A 96 -9.20 7.21 -15.22
C ARG A 96 -9.47 8.51 -15.97
N GLU A 97 -9.29 9.65 -15.31
CA GLU A 97 -9.44 10.96 -15.94
C GLU A 97 -8.30 11.20 -16.95
N PHE A 98 -7.05 10.86 -16.62
CA PHE A 98 -5.94 10.90 -17.58
C PHE A 98 -6.21 10.04 -18.82
N TYR A 99 -6.76 8.84 -18.64
CA TYR A 99 -7.20 7.99 -19.75
C TYR A 99 -8.20 8.71 -20.66
N TYR A 100 -9.23 9.35 -20.10
CA TYR A 100 -10.22 10.08 -20.91
C TYR A 100 -9.70 11.40 -21.49
N MET A 101 -8.76 12.09 -20.84
CA MET A 101 -8.06 13.23 -21.41
C MET A 101 -7.27 12.80 -22.65
N ALA A 102 -6.53 11.70 -22.56
CA ALA A 102 -5.85 11.09 -23.71
C ALA A 102 -6.83 10.74 -24.83
N LYS A 103 -7.95 10.05 -24.53
CA LYS A 103 -9.01 9.76 -25.52
C LYS A 103 -9.57 11.02 -26.18
N GLY A 104 -9.77 12.09 -25.41
CA GLY A 104 -10.26 13.37 -25.89
C GLY A 104 -9.32 14.01 -26.92
N LEU A 105 -8.02 14.06 -26.59
CA LEU A 105 -6.98 14.58 -27.47
C LEU A 105 -6.85 13.76 -28.75
N VAL A 106 -6.86 12.43 -28.65
CA VAL A 106 -6.84 11.55 -29.83
C VAL A 106 -8.08 11.71 -30.71
N LYS A 107 -9.25 11.96 -30.11
CA LYS A 107 -10.47 12.24 -30.86
C LYS A 107 -10.40 13.57 -31.62
N SER A 108 -9.74 14.58 -31.05
CA SER A 108 -9.61 15.90 -31.68
C SER A 108 -8.55 15.96 -32.78
N ASP A 109 -7.53 15.11 -32.74
CA ASP A 109 -6.46 15.08 -33.73
C ASP A 109 -6.25 13.68 -34.31
N ASN A 110 -6.59 13.55 -35.60
CA ASN A 110 -6.43 12.29 -36.34
C ASN A 110 -4.98 11.78 -36.39
N HIS A 111 -3.97 12.65 -36.23
CA HIS A 111 -2.57 12.25 -36.21
C HIS A 111 -2.23 11.40 -34.98
N LEU A 112 -2.98 11.55 -33.88
CA LEU A 112 -2.76 10.82 -32.63
C LEU A 112 -3.47 9.46 -32.58
N LYS A 113 -4.27 9.10 -33.60
CA LYS A 113 -4.95 7.79 -33.65
C LYS A 113 -4.04 6.58 -33.43
N PRO A 114 -2.80 6.51 -33.97
CA PRO A 114 -1.92 5.37 -33.75
C PRO A 114 -1.48 5.16 -32.29
N ILE A 115 -1.61 6.19 -31.44
CA ILE A 115 -1.23 6.12 -30.02
C ILE A 115 -2.44 6.06 -29.08
N ASP A 116 -3.68 5.91 -29.61
CA ASP A 116 -4.88 5.71 -28.80
C ASP A 116 -4.74 4.51 -27.86
N PHE A 117 -5.43 4.51 -26.72
CA PHE A 117 -5.44 3.41 -25.76
C PHE A 117 -6.70 2.56 -25.93
N ASP A 118 -6.57 1.24 -26.00
CA ASP A 118 -7.74 0.36 -26.13
C ASP A 118 -8.52 0.26 -24.81
N ASP A 119 -7.79 0.21 -23.70
CA ASP A 119 -8.35 0.18 -22.35
C ASP A 119 -7.56 1.04 -21.35
N GLN A 120 -8.11 1.16 -20.13
CA GLN A 120 -7.48 1.92 -19.07
C GLN A 120 -6.16 1.28 -18.59
N ASN A 121 -6.03 -0.06 -18.63
CA ASN A 121 -4.85 -0.76 -18.12
C ASN A 121 -3.60 -0.39 -18.94
N GLU A 122 -3.74 -0.17 -20.24
CA GLU A 122 -2.65 0.31 -21.08
C GLU A 122 -2.13 1.69 -20.64
N SER A 123 -3.05 2.63 -20.37
CA SER A 123 -2.69 3.97 -19.89
C SER A 123 -2.09 3.94 -18.48
N ASP A 124 -2.64 3.12 -17.59
CA ASP A 124 -2.12 2.92 -16.24
C ASP A 124 -0.67 2.39 -16.30
N ALA A 125 -0.39 1.43 -17.19
CA ALA A 125 0.96 0.89 -17.38
C ALA A 125 1.97 1.94 -17.86
N ILE A 126 1.55 2.87 -18.73
CA ILE A 126 2.39 4.00 -19.14
C ILE A 126 2.61 4.98 -17.98
N ILE A 127 1.58 5.30 -17.20
CA ILE A 127 1.71 6.18 -16.02
C ILE A 127 2.71 5.59 -15.02
N TYR A 128 2.64 4.28 -14.72
CA TYR A 128 3.61 3.62 -13.86
C TYR A 128 5.01 3.62 -14.47
N TYR A 129 5.14 3.39 -15.77
CA TYR A 129 6.42 3.47 -16.46
C TYR A 129 7.06 4.86 -16.37
N ILE A 130 6.27 5.94 -16.51
CA ILE A 130 6.73 7.32 -16.31
C ILE A 130 7.21 7.53 -14.87
N CYS A 131 6.44 7.06 -13.89
CA CYS A 131 6.81 7.16 -12.47
C CYS A 131 8.12 6.42 -12.16
N ASP A 132 8.30 5.21 -12.70
CA ASP A 132 9.52 4.40 -12.51
C ASP A 132 10.73 4.97 -13.29
N MET A 133 10.49 5.66 -14.40
CA MET A 133 11.51 6.35 -15.21
C MET A 133 12.03 7.62 -14.52
N LEU A 134 11.13 8.44 -13.97
CA LEU A 134 11.48 9.66 -13.26
C LEU A 134 11.81 9.40 -11.78
N GLU A 135 11.51 8.19 -11.29
CA GLU A 135 11.53 7.76 -9.89
C GLU A 135 10.78 8.74 -8.99
N VAL A 136 9.54 9.03 -9.38
CA VAL A 136 8.59 9.91 -8.70
C VAL A 136 7.32 9.15 -8.33
N TYR A 137 6.55 9.69 -7.41
CA TYR A 137 5.24 9.15 -7.07
C TYR A 137 4.18 9.78 -7.97
N ARG A 138 3.10 9.04 -8.24
CA ARG A 138 1.97 9.57 -9.03
C ARG A 138 1.41 10.86 -8.43
N GLU A 139 1.38 10.94 -7.11
CA GLU A 139 0.88 12.10 -6.39
C GLU A 139 1.79 13.34 -6.59
N GLU A 140 3.08 13.16 -6.90
CA GLU A 140 3.99 14.26 -7.30
C GLU A 140 3.71 14.77 -8.74
N LEU A 141 2.98 14.01 -9.55
CA LEU A 141 2.49 14.40 -10.88
C LEU A 141 1.01 14.85 -10.84
N ASN A 142 0.51 15.18 -9.66
CA ASN A 142 -0.90 15.47 -9.39
C ASN A 142 -1.88 14.38 -9.85
N CYS A 143 -1.40 13.13 -9.89
CA CYS A 143 -2.21 11.95 -10.21
C CYS A 143 -2.62 11.23 -8.93
N PHE A 144 -3.89 11.36 -8.54
CA PHE A 144 -4.40 10.87 -7.27
C PHE A 144 -5.37 9.70 -7.45
N ALA A 145 -5.26 8.70 -6.57
CA ALA A 145 -6.21 7.61 -6.50
C ALA A 145 -7.27 7.87 -5.44
N THR A 146 -8.46 7.29 -5.61
CA THR A 146 -9.52 7.34 -4.60
C THR A 146 -9.03 6.80 -3.26
N ASP A 147 -9.48 7.43 -2.18
CA ASP A 147 -9.21 6.99 -0.81
C ASP A 147 -9.92 5.64 -0.55
N ARG A 148 -9.19 4.65 -0.06
CA ARG A 148 -9.70 3.30 0.22
C ARG A 148 -9.01 2.75 1.47
N GLY A 149 -9.79 2.22 2.41
CA GLY A 149 -9.30 1.73 3.70
C GLY A 149 -8.63 2.83 4.52
N GLY A 150 -8.25 2.54 5.76
CA GLY A 150 -7.59 3.49 6.66
C GLY A 150 -8.56 4.18 7.62
N GLN A 151 -9.81 3.70 7.67
CA GLN A 151 -10.83 4.18 8.60
C GLN A 151 -10.31 4.05 10.02
N THR A 152 -10.03 5.20 10.63
CA THR A 152 -9.30 5.28 11.89
C THR A 152 -10.18 5.85 12.98
N TYR A 153 -10.13 5.18 14.14
CA TYR A 153 -10.90 5.52 15.32
C TYR A 153 -9.98 5.57 16.54
N SER A 154 -10.09 6.61 17.34
CA SER A 154 -9.41 6.71 18.63
C SER A 154 -10.09 7.75 19.51
N GLN A 155 -10.09 7.52 20.82
CA GLN A 155 -10.53 8.52 21.80
C GLN A 155 -9.39 9.45 22.25
N ASN A 156 -8.17 9.20 21.79
CA ASN A 156 -6.97 9.86 22.30
C ASN A 156 -6.03 10.38 21.19
N LEU A 157 -6.44 10.39 19.91
CA LEU A 157 -5.61 10.88 18.81
C LEU A 157 -6.10 12.22 18.28
N VAL A 158 -5.18 13.19 18.18
CA VAL A 158 -5.38 14.46 17.48
C VAL A 158 -4.48 14.48 16.25
N VAL A 159 -5.08 14.78 15.10
CA VAL A 159 -4.41 14.87 13.80
C VAL A 159 -4.38 16.33 13.38
N THR A 160 -3.20 16.83 13.05
CA THR A 160 -3.05 18.20 12.54
C THR A 160 -2.54 18.17 11.10
N GLU A 161 -3.29 18.78 10.21
CA GLU A 161 -2.92 19.02 8.81
C GLU A 161 -2.49 20.47 8.61
N THR A 162 -1.45 20.70 7.81
CA THR A 162 -1.09 22.06 7.36
C THR A 162 -1.62 22.25 5.95
N LEU A 163 -2.58 23.16 5.79
CA LEU A 163 -3.21 23.47 4.51
C LEU A 163 -2.29 24.29 3.61
N PRO A 164 -2.55 24.37 2.29
CA PRO A 164 -1.76 25.15 1.35
C PRO A 164 -1.65 26.64 1.70
N ASP A 165 -2.69 27.20 2.33
CA ASP A 165 -2.74 28.58 2.82
C ASP A 165 -1.96 28.80 4.14
N GLY A 166 -1.31 27.76 4.65
CA GLY A 166 -0.53 27.78 5.90
C GLY A 166 -1.37 27.61 7.17
N LYS A 167 -2.70 27.57 7.08
CA LYS A 167 -3.56 27.31 8.24
C LYS A 167 -3.41 25.86 8.70
N LYS A 168 -3.61 25.64 9.99
CA LYS A 168 -3.58 24.29 10.58
C LYS A 168 -5.01 23.83 10.83
N ALA A 169 -5.41 22.73 10.19
CA ALA A 169 -6.64 22.03 10.50
C ALA A 169 -6.35 21.00 11.60
N VAL A 170 -6.98 21.16 12.76
CA VAL A 170 -6.82 20.26 13.91
C VAL A 170 -8.06 19.40 14.06
N ILE A 171 -7.89 18.09 13.97
CA ILE A 171 -8.96 17.10 13.97
C ILE A 171 -8.77 16.22 15.21
N ASP A 172 -9.64 16.40 16.21
CA ASP A 172 -9.71 15.53 17.39
C ASP A 172 -10.60 14.31 17.06
N LEU A 173 -10.00 13.12 16.93
CA LEU A 173 -10.75 11.91 16.57
C LEU A 173 -11.79 11.54 17.62
N SER A 174 -11.62 11.97 18.88
CA SER A 174 -12.60 11.71 19.94
C SER A 174 -13.92 12.46 19.72
N LYS A 175 -13.95 13.45 18.81
CA LYS A 175 -15.12 14.29 18.53
C LYS A 175 -15.83 13.95 17.23
N LEU A 176 -15.32 12.97 16.46
CA LEU A 176 -15.93 12.56 15.19
C LEU A 176 -17.17 11.66 15.36
N GLY A 177 -17.53 11.31 16.60
CA GLY A 177 -18.65 10.42 16.90
C GLY A 177 -18.38 9.01 16.36
N THR A 178 -19.21 8.54 15.44
CA THR A 178 -19.07 7.25 14.76
C THR A 178 -18.36 7.34 13.41
N THR A 179 -18.05 8.55 12.94
CA THR A 179 -17.39 8.78 11.66
C THR A 179 -15.89 8.48 11.78
N PRO A 180 -15.30 7.67 10.88
CA PRO A 180 -13.87 7.46 10.87
C PRO A 180 -13.11 8.69 10.37
N PHE A 181 -11.89 8.88 10.87
CA PHE A 181 -10.89 9.64 10.14
C PHE A 181 -10.39 8.80 8.96
N GLN A 182 -10.33 9.39 7.77
CA GLN A 182 -9.96 8.71 6.53
C GLN A 182 -8.67 9.35 5.97
N PRO A 183 -7.52 8.66 6.01
CA PRO A 183 -6.27 9.17 5.45
C PRO A 183 -6.36 9.25 3.92
N LYS A 184 -5.59 10.19 3.36
CA LYS A 184 -5.49 10.39 1.90
C LYS A 184 -4.57 9.38 1.24
N ASN A 185 -4.81 9.02 -0.01
CA ASN A 185 -4.00 8.03 -0.74
C ASN A 185 -2.64 8.58 -1.23
N GLN A 186 -1.84 9.12 -0.32
CA GLN A 186 -0.55 9.79 -0.55
C GLN A 186 0.38 9.59 0.67
N PRO A 187 1.67 9.97 0.62
CA PRO A 187 2.48 10.04 1.83
C PRO A 187 1.86 11.04 2.81
N GLN A 188 1.72 10.67 4.08
CA GLN A 188 1.01 11.52 5.04
C GLN A 188 1.95 12.59 5.59
N VAL A 189 1.50 13.84 5.51
CA VAL A 189 2.22 15.01 6.07
C VAL A 189 1.61 15.48 7.39
N PHE A 190 0.75 14.65 7.99
CA PHE A 190 0.05 14.94 9.23
C PHE A 190 1.00 14.96 10.43
N SER A 191 0.69 15.81 11.41
CA SER A 191 1.31 15.77 12.74
C SER A 191 0.35 15.12 13.72
N LEU A 192 0.82 14.08 14.41
CA LEU A 192 0.05 13.29 15.35
C LEU A 192 0.41 13.67 16.79
N LYS A 193 -0.62 13.88 17.61
CA LYS A 193 -0.44 14.10 19.05
C LYS A 193 -1.48 13.32 19.84
N PRO A 194 -1.07 12.57 20.87
CA PRO A 194 -2.01 12.06 21.86
C PRO A 194 -2.67 13.22 22.61
N LYS A 195 -3.96 13.10 22.91
CA LYS A 195 -4.69 14.10 23.72
C LYS A 195 -4.29 14.01 25.20
N LYS A 196 -4.03 12.80 25.69
CA LYS A 196 -3.67 12.48 27.07
C LYS A 196 -2.65 11.34 27.09
N GLY A 197 -1.51 11.53 27.75
CA GLY A 197 -0.52 10.47 27.96
C GLY A 197 0.02 9.86 26.65
N LYS A 198 0.44 8.58 26.72
CA LYS A 198 0.88 7.78 25.57
C LYS A 198 -0.27 6.90 25.09
N ILE A 199 -0.32 6.58 23.80
CA ILE A 199 -1.25 5.60 23.24
C ILE A 199 -0.67 4.20 23.42
N ASP A 200 -1.46 3.25 23.93
CA ASP A 200 -0.94 1.95 24.35
C ASP A 200 -0.57 1.05 23.17
N PHE A 201 -1.40 1.05 22.12
CA PHE A 201 -1.17 0.30 20.89
C PHE A 201 -2.04 0.82 19.73
N CYS A 202 -1.66 0.44 18.52
CA CYS A 202 -2.49 0.54 17.32
C CYS A 202 -2.88 -0.86 16.83
N LEU A 203 -4.16 -1.07 16.54
CA LEU A 203 -4.70 -2.30 15.99
C LEU A 203 -5.21 -2.04 14.57
N VAL A 204 -4.51 -2.61 13.59
CA VAL A 204 -4.90 -2.63 12.19
C VAL A 204 -5.69 -3.91 11.94
N ILE A 205 -6.96 -3.79 11.57
CA ILE A 205 -7.84 -4.91 11.24
C ILE A 205 -7.99 -4.98 9.73
N GLU A 206 -7.80 -6.17 9.17
CA GLU A 206 -7.91 -6.40 7.73
C GLU A 206 -9.29 -5.98 7.19
N SER A 207 -10.36 -6.48 7.82
CA SER A 207 -11.72 -6.18 7.42
C SER A 207 -12.25 -4.92 8.10
N VAL A 208 -12.71 -3.98 7.27
CA VAL A 208 -13.42 -2.78 7.73
C VAL A 208 -14.68 -3.12 8.50
N SER A 209 -15.43 -4.17 8.11
CA SER A 209 -16.65 -4.55 8.82
C SER A 209 -16.34 -4.99 10.25
N THR A 210 -15.29 -5.80 10.42
CA THR A 210 -14.80 -6.23 11.73
C THR A 210 -14.32 -5.03 12.55
N ALA A 211 -13.56 -4.10 11.95
CA ALA A 211 -13.16 -2.86 12.63
C ALA A 211 -14.36 -2.07 13.16
N ASN A 212 -15.40 -1.89 12.33
CA ASN A 212 -16.63 -1.20 12.74
C ASN A 212 -17.35 -1.91 13.88
N THR A 213 -17.40 -3.25 13.88
CA THR A 213 -17.93 -4.03 15.00
C THR A 213 -17.20 -3.73 16.31
N PHE A 214 -15.86 -3.68 16.30
CA PHE A 214 -15.08 -3.31 17.49
C PHE A 214 -15.40 -1.89 17.96
N VAL A 215 -15.50 -0.92 17.04
CA VAL A 215 -15.87 0.47 17.39
C VAL A 215 -17.26 0.53 18.02
N HIS A 216 -18.26 -0.10 17.40
CA HIS A 216 -19.64 -0.09 17.87
C HIS A 216 -19.79 -0.76 19.23
N ASN A 217 -19.05 -1.84 19.47
CA ASN A 217 -19.03 -2.49 20.78
C ASN A 217 -18.28 -1.66 21.84
N GLY A 218 -17.61 -0.56 21.49
CA GLY A 218 -16.96 0.36 22.42
C GLY A 218 -15.48 0.10 22.68
N PHE A 219 -14.79 -0.62 21.79
CA PHE A 219 -13.37 -1.00 21.95
C PHE A 219 -12.46 0.20 22.25
N THR A 220 -12.60 1.28 21.47
CA THR A 220 -11.79 2.50 21.62
C THR A 220 -12.17 3.35 22.84
N LYS A 221 -13.34 3.10 23.45
CA LYS A 221 -13.77 3.76 24.69
C LYS A 221 -13.18 3.07 25.93
N ARG A 222 -13.03 1.75 25.88
CA ARG A 222 -12.45 0.95 26.97
C ARG A 222 -10.94 0.90 26.94
N ASN A 223 -10.34 1.00 25.74
CA ASN A 223 -8.91 0.85 25.53
C ASN A 223 -8.32 2.11 24.93
N ASN A 224 -7.18 2.54 25.45
CA ASN A 224 -6.44 3.70 24.96
C ASN A 224 -5.60 3.32 23.72
N CYS A 225 -6.29 3.13 22.61
CA CYS A 225 -5.70 2.63 21.37
C CYS A 225 -6.08 3.44 20.13
N ILE A 226 -5.41 3.14 19.03
CA ILE A 226 -5.85 3.49 17.68
C ILE A 226 -6.39 2.23 17.02
N LEU A 227 -7.60 2.27 16.48
CA LEU A 227 -8.19 1.19 15.70
C LEU A 227 -8.29 1.62 14.24
N LEU A 228 -7.78 0.79 13.32
CA LEU A 228 -7.68 1.11 11.89
C LEU A 228 -8.23 -0.06 11.05
N GLY A 229 -9.18 0.20 10.14
CA GLY A 229 -9.64 -0.80 9.18
C GLY A 229 -8.89 -0.70 7.83
N ALA A 230 -8.23 -1.76 7.36
CA ALA A 230 -7.36 -1.72 6.17
C ALA A 230 -8.10 -1.94 4.83
N GLN A 231 -9.21 -2.70 4.83
CA GLN A 231 -10.02 -3.04 3.65
C GLN A 231 -9.30 -3.96 2.62
N GLY A 232 -8.76 -5.08 3.12
CA GLY A 232 -8.00 -6.05 2.33
C GLY A 232 -6.57 -5.57 2.06
N VAL A 233 -6.07 -5.74 0.82
CA VAL A 233 -4.73 -5.26 0.44
C VAL A 233 -4.63 -3.75 0.69
N PRO A 234 -3.68 -3.30 1.53
CA PRO A 234 -3.68 -1.94 2.03
C PRO A 234 -3.33 -0.95 0.91
N SER A 235 -4.14 0.09 0.77
CA SER A 235 -3.87 1.22 -0.14
C SER A 235 -2.62 2.00 0.30
N ASN A 236 -2.12 2.90 -0.55
CA ASN A 236 -1.00 3.76 -0.13
C ASN A 236 -1.43 4.67 1.04
N GLY A 237 -2.70 5.06 1.11
CA GLY A 237 -3.25 5.77 2.27
C GLY A 237 -3.13 4.98 3.57
N VAL A 238 -3.57 3.71 3.59
CA VAL A 238 -3.44 2.82 4.77
C VAL A 238 -1.98 2.66 5.16
N ARG A 239 -1.14 2.38 4.17
CA ARG A 239 0.29 2.12 4.34
C ARG A 239 1.04 3.32 4.90
N GLY A 240 0.86 4.49 4.29
CA GLY A 240 1.48 5.74 4.72
C GLY A 240 0.96 6.17 6.09
N TRP A 241 -0.31 5.89 6.38
CA TRP A 241 -0.89 6.17 7.69
C TRP A 241 -0.30 5.30 8.80
N CYS A 242 -0.15 4.00 8.57
CA CYS A 242 0.53 3.11 9.52
C CYS A 242 1.99 3.52 9.74
N LYS A 243 2.71 3.89 8.68
CA LYS A 243 4.08 4.41 8.77
C LYS A 243 4.16 5.70 9.60
N THR A 244 3.20 6.60 9.41
CA THR A 244 3.13 7.87 10.16
C THR A 244 2.85 7.64 11.65
N ILE A 245 1.94 6.73 11.96
CA ILE A 245 1.66 6.30 13.35
C ILE A 245 2.94 5.71 13.97
N GLN A 246 3.62 4.82 13.25
CA GLN A 246 4.85 4.18 13.70
C GLN A 246 5.93 5.22 14.03
N ASP A 247 6.17 6.17 13.12
CA ASP A 247 7.27 7.13 13.24
C ASP A 247 7.03 8.20 14.31
N GLN A 248 5.77 8.60 14.54
CA GLN A 248 5.47 9.76 15.39
C GLN A 248 4.99 9.40 16.80
N LEU A 249 4.36 8.24 17.00
CA LEU A 249 3.67 7.93 18.26
C LEU A 249 4.40 6.90 19.14
N ASP A 250 5.44 6.24 18.61
CA ASP A 250 6.19 5.19 19.34
C ASP A 250 5.25 4.16 20.02
N CYS A 251 4.14 3.84 19.36
CA CYS A 251 3.16 2.88 19.85
C CYS A 251 3.28 1.56 19.07
N PRO A 252 3.20 0.39 19.73
CA PRO A 252 3.25 -0.89 19.05
C PRO A 252 2.04 -1.04 18.12
N ILE A 253 2.30 -1.47 16.88
CA ILE A 253 1.26 -1.68 15.86
C ILE A 253 1.07 -3.17 15.64
N PHE A 254 -0.17 -3.62 15.75
CA PHE A 254 -0.59 -5.01 15.58
C PHE A 254 -1.52 -5.12 14.39
N PHE A 255 -1.30 -6.11 13.53
CA PHE A 255 -2.19 -6.45 12.44
C PHE A 255 -3.01 -7.69 12.81
N TYR A 256 -4.33 -7.57 12.75
CA TYR A 256 -5.30 -8.65 12.93
C TYR A 256 -6.02 -8.90 11.61
N GLY A 257 -5.91 -10.12 11.08
CA GLY A 257 -6.49 -10.53 9.82
C GLY A 257 -6.66 -12.04 9.76
N ASP A 258 -6.97 -12.54 8.58
CA ASP A 258 -7.28 -13.95 8.41
C ASP A 258 -6.00 -14.82 8.50
N LEU A 259 -6.15 -16.07 8.96
CA LEU A 259 -5.11 -17.08 8.88
C LEU A 259 -5.22 -17.79 7.53
N ASP A 260 -4.67 -17.14 6.50
CA ASP A 260 -4.50 -17.74 5.19
C ASP A 260 -3.23 -17.23 4.47
N ALA A 261 -2.92 -17.84 3.33
CA ALA A 261 -1.74 -17.45 2.56
C ALA A 261 -1.88 -16.07 1.91
N TYR A 262 -3.10 -15.66 1.55
CA TYR A 262 -3.36 -14.38 0.89
C TYR A 262 -3.12 -13.19 1.82
N THR A 263 -3.62 -13.25 3.05
CA THR A 263 -3.42 -12.25 4.10
C THR A 263 -1.94 -12.10 4.41
N LEU A 264 -1.21 -13.18 4.66
CA LEU A 264 0.22 -13.10 4.95
C LEU A 264 1.03 -12.53 3.77
N GLN A 265 0.82 -13.04 2.56
CA GLN A 265 1.69 -12.72 1.41
C GLN A 265 1.33 -11.42 0.68
N ASN A 266 0.05 -11.02 0.65
CA ASN A 266 -0.39 -9.85 -0.14
C ASN A 266 -0.87 -8.69 0.75
N ILE A 267 -1.35 -8.95 1.96
CA ILE A 267 -1.90 -7.91 2.83
C ILE A 267 -0.85 -7.48 3.86
N PHE A 268 -0.52 -8.38 4.78
CA PHE A 268 0.42 -8.12 5.86
C PHE A 268 1.84 -7.82 5.35
N ARG A 269 2.36 -8.64 4.43
CA ARG A 269 3.67 -8.40 3.79
C ARG A 269 3.73 -7.06 3.07
N THR A 270 2.63 -6.63 2.44
CA THR A 270 2.56 -5.32 1.77
C THR A 270 2.55 -4.16 2.76
N LEU A 271 1.85 -4.31 3.89
CA LEU A 271 1.84 -3.32 4.96
C LEU A 271 3.22 -3.18 5.61
N LYS A 272 3.86 -4.31 5.93
CA LYS A 272 5.12 -4.36 6.67
C LYS A 272 6.34 -4.02 5.80
N ALA A 273 6.46 -4.65 4.63
CA ALA A 273 7.65 -4.61 3.80
C ALA A 273 7.45 -4.03 2.39
N GLY A 274 6.24 -3.53 2.10
CA GLY A 274 5.91 -2.87 0.84
C GLY A 274 5.57 -3.80 -0.31
N SER A 275 5.53 -3.29 -1.55
CA SER A 275 5.21 -4.09 -2.75
C SER A 275 6.40 -4.15 -3.70
N ALA A 276 6.61 -5.31 -4.32
CA ALA A 276 7.60 -5.47 -5.38
C ALA A 276 7.22 -4.70 -6.66
N ALA A 277 5.93 -4.38 -6.85
CA ALA A 277 5.44 -3.56 -7.96
C ALA A 277 5.56 -2.04 -7.69
N SER A 278 6.12 -1.63 -6.55
CA SER A 278 6.24 -0.21 -6.18
C SER A 278 7.49 0.03 -5.33
N LEU A 279 8.63 -0.53 -5.76
CA LEU A 279 9.88 -0.53 -4.99
C LEU A 279 10.33 0.87 -4.60
N ILE A 280 10.23 1.83 -5.52
CA ILE A 280 10.67 3.22 -5.29
C ILE A 280 9.87 3.95 -4.20
N ARG A 281 8.68 3.45 -3.84
CA ARG A 281 7.76 4.10 -2.89
C ARG A 281 7.83 3.51 -1.49
N ASN A 282 8.41 2.31 -1.34
CA ASN A 282 8.27 1.54 -0.11
C ASN A 282 8.84 2.23 1.14
N SER A 283 9.79 3.17 1.00
CA SER A 283 10.33 3.94 2.14
C SER A 283 9.27 4.74 2.89
N ASP A 284 8.31 5.33 2.16
CA ASP A 284 7.28 6.21 2.74
C ASP A 284 5.96 5.47 3.02
N PHE A 285 5.87 4.20 2.61
CA PHE A 285 4.64 3.38 2.66
C PHE A 285 4.85 2.00 3.27
N SER A 286 5.92 1.74 4.01
CA SER A 286 6.10 0.46 4.70
C SER A 286 6.25 0.71 6.19
N ALA A 287 5.50 -0.04 6.98
CA ALA A 287 5.52 0.03 8.44
C ALA A 287 6.23 -1.22 9.00
N PRO A 288 7.58 -1.23 9.04
CA PRO A 288 8.36 -2.42 9.35
C PRO A 288 8.15 -2.96 10.78
N ASP A 289 7.68 -2.14 11.71
CA ASP A 289 7.50 -2.53 13.12
C ASP A 289 6.15 -3.18 13.41
N VAL A 290 5.26 -3.23 12.40
CA VAL A 290 3.96 -3.91 12.53
C VAL A 290 4.17 -5.39 12.79
N LYS A 291 3.46 -5.91 13.80
CA LYS A 291 3.50 -7.32 14.22
C LYS A 291 2.21 -8.02 13.82
N PHE A 292 2.31 -9.26 13.36
CA PHE A 292 1.17 -10.09 13.00
C PHE A 292 0.56 -10.66 14.28
N LEU A 293 -0.59 -10.14 14.69
CA LEU A 293 -1.29 -10.59 15.89
C LEU A 293 -2.02 -11.90 15.66
N GLY A 294 -2.51 -12.12 14.44
CA GLY A 294 -3.23 -13.32 14.08
C GLY A 294 -4.49 -13.01 13.28
N VAL A 295 -5.33 -14.00 13.01
CA VAL A 295 -5.35 -15.34 13.64
C VAL A 295 -4.06 -16.13 13.43
N LEU A 296 -3.53 -16.74 14.50
CA LEU A 296 -2.32 -17.57 14.49
C LEU A 296 -2.70 -19.06 14.46
N PRO A 297 -1.83 -19.96 13.94
CA PRO A 297 -2.09 -21.40 13.95
C PRO A 297 -2.45 -21.97 15.32
N GLU A 298 -1.84 -21.45 16.39
CA GLU A 298 -2.07 -21.87 17.77
C GLU A 298 -3.46 -21.45 18.29
N ASP A 299 -4.00 -20.34 17.78
CA ASP A 299 -5.32 -19.83 18.19
C ASP A 299 -6.44 -20.80 17.83
N ILE A 300 -6.30 -21.54 16.73
CA ILE A 300 -7.29 -22.51 16.26
C ILE A 300 -7.63 -23.50 17.37
N LYS A 301 -6.60 -24.11 17.96
CA LYS A 301 -6.77 -25.10 19.04
C LYS A 301 -7.09 -24.43 20.37
N LYS A 302 -6.49 -23.27 20.65
CA LYS A 302 -6.66 -22.56 21.94
C LYS A 302 -8.10 -22.06 22.13
N TYR A 303 -8.75 -21.60 21.07
CA TYR A 303 -10.08 -21.00 21.12
C TYR A 303 -11.16 -21.82 20.40
N ASP A 304 -10.83 -23.05 19.98
CA ASP A 304 -11.72 -23.95 19.24
C ASP A 304 -12.38 -23.26 18.02
N LEU A 305 -11.55 -22.60 17.21
CA LEU A 305 -12.02 -21.79 16.09
C LEU A 305 -12.45 -22.66 14.92
N HIS A 306 -13.63 -22.34 14.35
CA HIS A 306 -14.09 -22.98 13.12
C HIS A 306 -13.17 -22.63 11.94
N CYS A 307 -12.54 -23.65 11.37
CA CYS A 307 -11.63 -23.52 10.23
C CYS A 307 -12.22 -24.18 8.98
N TYR A 308 -11.73 -23.77 7.82
CA TYR A 308 -12.05 -24.38 6.54
C TYR A 308 -10.86 -25.16 6.01
N ASP A 309 -11.13 -26.35 5.48
CA ASP A 309 -10.13 -27.12 4.74
C ASP A 309 -9.95 -26.52 3.33
N VAL A 310 -8.71 -26.38 2.92
CA VAL A 310 -8.30 -25.91 1.60
C VAL A 310 -8.36 -27.10 0.63
N LYS A 311 -9.38 -27.11 -0.23
CA LYS A 311 -9.64 -28.13 -1.25
C LYS A 311 -8.75 -27.89 -2.45
N GLU A 312 -7.75 -28.75 -2.63
CA GLU A 312 -6.85 -28.68 -3.81
C GLU A 312 -7.54 -28.90 -5.15
N LYS A 313 -8.76 -29.45 -5.16
CA LYS A 313 -9.57 -29.57 -6.39
C LYS A 313 -10.13 -28.22 -6.85
N ASP A 314 -10.22 -27.24 -5.95
CA ASP A 314 -10.57 -25.88 -6.31
C ASP A 314 -9.36 -25.16 -6.91
N ALA A 315 -9.51 -24.68 -8.14
CA ALA A 315 -8.43 -24.04 -8.87
C ALA A 315 -7.89 -22.77 -8.20
N ALA A 316 -8.73 -22.02 -7.49
CA ALA A 316 -8.31 -20.81 -6.77
C ALA A 316 -7.49 -21.18 -5.53
N GLU A 317 -7.94 -22.17 -4.77
CA GLU A 317 -7.26 -22.64 -3.56
C GLU A 317 -5.91 -23.33 -3.88
N ALA A 318 -5.87 -24.13 -4.95
CA ALA A 318 -4.63 -24.72 -5.46
C ALA A 318 -3.61 -23.65 -5.91
N ARG A 319 -4.07 -22.59 -6.58
CA ARG A 319 -3.22 -21.44 -6.95
C ARG A 319 -2.68 -20.72 -5.73
N SER A 320 -3.48 -20.57 -4.68
CA SER A 320 -3.05 -19.94 -3.42
C SER A 320 -1.92 -20.74 -2.75
N LEU A 321 -2.05 -22.07 -2.66
CA LEU A 321 -1.02 -22.95 -2.11
C LEU A 321 0.26 -22.95 -2.96
N LYS A 322 0.13 -22.94 -4.30
CA LYS A 322 1.28 -22.82 -5.19
C LYS A 322 2.00 -21.49 -4.96
N LYS A 323 1.26 -20.39 -4.90
CA LYS A 323 1.82 -19.06 -4.66
C LYS A 323 2.51 -18.98 -3.30
N ALA A 324 1.98 -19.61 -2.25
CA ALA A 324 2.64 -19.68 -0.95
C ALA A 324 4.01 -20.37 -1.03
N ARG A 325 4.12 -21.49 -1.77
CA ARG A 325 5.40 -22.17 -2.01
C ARG A 325 6.38 -21.31 -2.81
N ASP A 326 5.89 -20.63 -3.83
CA ASP A 326 6.70 -19.74 -4.67
C ASP A 326 7.24 -18.56 -3.84
N VAL A 327 6.41 -17.96 -3.00
CA VAL A 327 6.77 -16.84 -2.12
C VAL A 327 7.81 -17.27 -1.08
N LEU A 328 7.64 -18.45 -0.45
CA LEU A 328 8.64 -19.00 0.47
C LEU A 328 10.01 -19.23 -0.19
N SER A 329 10.03 -19.53 -1.49
CA SER A 329 11.25 -19.85 -2.24
C SER A 329 11.94 -18.60 -2.82
N ASN A 330 11.14 -17.62 -3.24
CA ASN A 330 11.57 -16.52 -4.11
C ASN A 330 11.45 -15.13 -3.48
N ASP A 331 10.53 -14.90 -2.53
CA ASP A 331 10.36 -13.55 -1.94
C ASP A 331 11.45 -13.29 -0.89
N PRO A 332 12.32 -12.29 -1.08
CA PRO A 332 13.42 -12.01 -0.16
C PRO A 332 12.93 -11.66 1.26
N PHE A 333 11.70 -11.17 1.42
CA PHE A 333 11.10 -10.92 2.74
C PHE A 333 10.96 -12.21 3.57
N PHE A 334 10.42 -13.27 2.99
CA PHE A 334 10.17 -14.55 3.69
C PHE A 334 11.43 -15.43 3.81
N LYS A 335 12.45 -15.16 2.99
CA LYS A 335 13.76 -15.83 3.09
C LYS A 335 14.62 -15.27 4.22
N ASP A 336 14.36 -14.04 4.64
CA ASP A 336 15.14 -13.40 5.70
C ASP A 336 14.86 -14.04 7.07
N LYS A 337 15.92 -14.22 7.86
CA LYS A 337 15.85 -14.87 9.18
C LYS A 337 14.99 -14.08 10.18
N LYS A 338 14.90 -12.75 10.06
CA LYS A 338 14.05 -11.92 10.93
C LYS A 338 12.57 -12.23 10.76
N ASN A 339 12.15 -12.68 9.57
CA ASN A 339 10.76 -13.00 9.26
C ASN A 339 10.48 -14.52 9.32
N LYS A 340 11.39 -15.30 9.93
CA LYS A 340 11.29 -16.76 9.97
C LYS A 340 9.95 -17.24 10.54
N ALA A 341 9.47 -16.62 11.61
CA ALA A 341 8.20 -17.01 12.23
C ALA A 341 6.99 -16.76 11.29
N LEU A 342 7.00 -15.70 10.47
CA LEU A 342 5.97 -15.48 9.44
C LEU A 342 6.06 -16.54 8.33
N ALA A 343 7.29 -16.90 7.93
CA ALA A 343 7.52 -17.98 6.98
C ALA A 343 7.09 -19.35 7.55
N ASP A 344 7.24 -19.58 8.85
CA ASP A 344 6.77 -20.79 9.53
C ASP A 344 5.24 -20.89 9.54
N ILE A 345 4.52 -19.77 9.70
CA ILE A 345 3.05 -19.76 9.53
C ILE A 345 2.66 -20.13 8.09
N LEU A 346 3.35 -19.59 7.08
CA LEU A 346 3.11 -19.98 5.68
C LEU A 346 3.40 -21.47 5.43
N ARG A 347 4.49 -22.02 6.00
CA ARG A 347 4.79 -23.46 5.91
C ARG A 347 3.69 -24.29 6.58
N TRP A 348 3.18 -23.85 7.72
CA TRP A 348 2.08 -24.49 8.42
C TRP A 348 0.82 -24.50 7.55
N LEU A 349 0.45 -23.37 6.93
CA LEU A 349 -0.70 -23.28 6.02
C LEU A 349 -0.57 -24.24 4.82
N VAL A 350 0.62 -24.34 4.23
CA VAL A 350 0.89 -25.26 3.10
C VAL A 350 0.78 -26.72 3.52
N LYS A 351 1.20 -27.05 4.75
CA LYS A 351 1.20 -28.41 5.29
C LYS A 351 -0.19 -28.86 5.74
N GLU A 352 -0.81 -28.09 6.63
CA GLU A 352 -2.08 -28.44 7.25
C GLU A 352 -3.28 -28.18 6.34
N LYS A 353 -3.11 -27.34 5.30
CA LYS A 353 -4.15 -26.99 4.32
C LYS A 353 -5.44 -26.52 4.99
N LYS A 354 -5.30 -25.69 6.03
CA LYS A 354 -6.41 -25.09 6.77
C LYS A 354 -6.33 -23.58 6.67
N ARG A 355 -7.49 -22.94 6.63
CA ARG A 355 -7.63 -21.48 6.78
C ARG A 355 -8.64 -21.13 7.86
N CYS A 356 -8.43 -20.00 8.51
CA CYS A 356 -9.35 -19.49 9.53
C CYS A 356 -9.62 -18.01 9.30
N GLU A 357 -10.89 -17.66 9.13
CA GLU A 357 -11.32 -16.27 8.98
C GLU A 357 -11.13 -15.53 10.33
N GLN A 358 -10.76 -14.25 10.31
CA GLN A 358 -10.58 -13.43 11.51
C GLN A 358 -11.88 -13.30 12.30
N GLN A 359 -13.05 -13.44 11.65
CA GLN A 359 -14.35 -13.38 12.31
C GLN A 359 -14.67 -14.65 13.11
N ALA A 360 -13.90 -15.74 12.96
CA ALA A 360 -14.10 -16.94 13.78
C ALA A 360 -13.97 -16.64 15.28
N ILE A 361 -13.22 -15.61 15.67
CA ILE A 361 -13.09 -15.18 17.07
C ILE A 361 -14.44 -14.81 17.73
N PHE A 362 -15.44 -14.38 16.94
CA PHE A 362 -16.78 -14.07 17.46
C PHE A 362 -17.55 -15.33 17.87
N SER A 363 -17.17 -16.52 17.38
CA SER A 363 -17.83 -17.78 17.76
C SER A 363 -17.42 -18.30 19.14
N VAL A 364 -16.33 -17.79 19.72
CA VAL A 364 -15.80 -18.25 21.03
C VAL A 364 -16.82 -18.04 22.15
N ASN A 365 -17.48 -16.89 22.15
CA ASN A 365 -18.64 -16.64 23.02
C ASN A 365 -19.58 -15.60 22.38
N PRO A 366 -20.55 -16.03 21.55
CA PRO A 366 -21.44 -15.12 20.84
C PRO A 366 -22.34 -14.28 21.75
N LYS A 367 -22.52 -14.70 23.01
CA LYS A 367 -23.33 -13.99 24.01
C LYS A 367 -22.57 -12.83 24.66
N ASP A 368 -21.24 -12.80 24.56
CA ASP A 368 -20.40 -11.73 25.09
C ASP A 368 -19.81 -10.90 23.95
N PRO A 369 -20.36 -9.70 23.65
CA PRO A 369 -19.87 -8.85 22.57
C PRO A 369 -18.45 -8.29 22.82
N THR A 370 -17.92 -8.44 24.04
CA THR A 370 -16.56 -8.03 24.41
C THR A 370 -15.56 -9.18 24.36
N MET A 371 -15.98 -10.42 24.10
CA MET A 371 -15.08 -11.58 24.06
C MET A 371 -13.94 -11.43 23.04
N PRO A 372 -14.19 -10.98 21.78
CA PRO A 372 -13.11 -10.74 20.82
C PRO A 372 -12.08 -9.73 21.32
N GLU A 373 -12.53 -8.66 22.00
CA GLU A 373 -11.65 -7.67 22.61
C GLU A 373 -10.77 -8.29 23.70
N LYS A 374 -11.36 -9.07 24.60
CA LYS A 374 -10.61 -9.76 25.67
C LYS A 374 -9.52 -10.66 25.09
N ILE A 375 -9.82 -11.40 24.03
CA ILE A 375 -8.86 -12.28 23.36
C ILE A 375 -7.71 -11.46 22.73
N ILE A 376 -8.03 -10.39 21.99
CA ILE A 376 -7.03 -9.51 21.38
C ILE A 376 -6.09 -8.92 22.45
N LEU A 377 -6.66 -8.43 23.55
CA LEU A 377 -5.87 -7.86 24.65
C LEU A 377 -5.04 -8.92 25.39
N ASP A 378 -5.59 -10.12 25.62
CA ASP A 378 -4.85 -11.26 26.20
C ASP A 378 -3.64 -11.62 25.34
N LYS A 379 -3.83 -11.69 24.01
CA LYS A 379 -2.76 -11.97 23.06
C LYS A 379 -1.67 -10.90 23.08
N ILE A 380 -2.05 -9.63 23.09
CA ILE A 380 -1.09 -8.52 23.17
C ILE A 380 -0.29 -8.59 24.48
N LYS A 381 -0.98 -8.81 25.61
CA LYS A 381 -0.37 -8.90 26.94
C LYS A 381 0.59 -10.08 27.06
N ASN A 382 0.21 -11.25 26.54
CA ASN A 382 1.00 -12.48 26.58
C ASN A 382 2.04 -12.58 25.45
N LYS A 383 2.17 -11.53 24.62
CA LYS A 383 3.07 -11.49 23.46
C LYS A 383 2.83 -12.64 22.46
N SER A 384 1.57 -13.04 22.30
CA SER A 384 1.13 -14.03 21.30
C SER A 384 0.92 -13.34 19.95
N TYR A 385 2.03 -12.96 19.32
CA TYR A 385 2.10 -12.33 18.01
C TYR A 385 3.49 -12.57 17.40
N VAL A 386 3.62 -12.31 16.10
CA VAL A 386 4.86 -12.52 15.33
C VAL A 386 5.41 -11.23 14.74
#